data_AF-A0AAW2XJ64-F1
#
_entry.id   AF-A0AAW2XJ64-F1
#
_cell.length_a   1.000
_cell.length_b   1.000
_cell.length_c   1.000
_cell.angle_alpha   90.00
_cell.angle_beta   90.00
_cell.angle_gamma   90.00
#
_symmetry.space_group_name_H-M   'P 1'
#
loop_
_entity.id
_entity.type
_entity.pdbx_description
1 polymer ?
#
loop_
_entity_poly.entity_id
_entity_poly.type
_entity_poly.pdbx_seq_one_letter_code
_entity_poly.pdbx_strand_id
1 'polypeptide(L)' 'PSNESVVIFCDNNEAIAQAKEPRSHHRSKYILRHYHLLREMVSTGDVRMDRISSAENTADPLTKPVANCSYSAS' A
#
# COMPACT_ATOMS: atom_id res chain seq x y z
N PRO A 1 23.47 -0.85 -14.97
CA PRO A 1 22.22 -1.15 -14.27
C PRO A 1 21.07 -0.32 -14.85
N SER A 2 20.09 -0.98 -15.46
CA SER A 2 18.85 -0.32 -15.86
C SER A 2 18.22 0.28 -14.59
N ASN A 3 18.20 1.60 -14.45
CA ASN A 3 17.52 2.29 -13.35
C ASN A 3 16.00 2.14 -13.53
N GLU A 4 15.47 0.94 -13.40
CA GLU A 4 14.03 0.69 -13.39
C GLU A 4 13.50 0.92 -11.99
N SER A 5 12.61 1.90 -11.85
CA SER A 5 11.88 2.16 -10.62
C SER A 5 10.99 0.96 -10.30
N VAL A 6 11.00 0.49 -9.05
CA VAL A 6 10.10 -0.55 -8.57
C VAL A 6 8.68 -0.01 -8.52
N VAL A 7 7.74 -0.68 -9.20
CA VAL A 7 6.33 -0.30 -9.16
C VAL A 7 5.66 -0.97 -7.96
N ILE A 8 5.09 -0.15 -7.06
CA ILE A 8 4.25 -0.59 -5.95
C ILE A 8 2.79 -0.33 -6.31
N PHE A 9 1.99 -1.38 -6.28
CA PHE A 9 0.54 -1.28 -6.50
C PHE A 9 -0.19 -1.05 -5.18
N CYS A 10 -1.08 -0.06 -5.16
CA CYS A 10 -1.94 0.25 -4.02
C CYS A 10 -3.38 0.46 -4.50
N ASP A 11 -4.34 -0.07 -3.75
CA ASP A 11 -5.77 0.16 -3.98
C ASP A 11 -6.32 1.38 -3.21
N ASN A 12 -5.58 1.84 -2.21
CA ASN A 12 -5.92 3.02 -1.42
C ASN A 12 -5.43 4.32 -2.10
N ASN A 13 -6.36 5.06 -2.69
CA ASN A 13 -6.10 6.36 -3.31
C ASN A 13 -5.49 7.38 -2.35
N GLU A 14 -5.92 7.39 -1.08
CA GLU A 14 -5.37 8.32 -0.09
C GLU A 14 -3.90 8.00 0.16
N ALA A 15 -3.52 6.73 0.28
CA ALA A 15 -2.13 6.34 0.45
C ALA A 15 -1.25 6.75 -0.75
N ILE A 16 -1.79 6.64 -1.98
CA ILE A 16 -1.12 7.11 -3.19
C ILE A 16 -0.95 8.63 -3.20
N ALA A 17 -2.02 9.36 -2.84
CA ALA A 17 -1.99 10.80 -2.75
C ALA A 17 -0.98 11.26 -1.68
N GLN A 18 -0.97 10.63 -0.51
CA GLN A 18 -0.01 10.92 0.56
C GLN A 18 1.44 10.72 0.12
N ALA A 19 1.77 9.63 -0.55
CA ALA A 19 3.14 9.38 -1.00
C ALA A 19 3.63 10.40 -2.05
N LYS A 20 2.72 10.93 -2.88
CA LYS A 20 3.02 11.92 -3.94
C LYS A 20 2.95 13.37 -3.44
N GLU A 21 2.00 13.68 -2.58
CA GLU A 21 1.67 15.02 -2.10
C GLU A 21 1.33 14.99 -0.59
N PRO A 22 2.03 15.77 0.26
CA PRO A 22 1.76 15.82 1.70
C PRO A 22 0.42 16.50 2.03
N ARG A 23 -0.71 15.83 1.82
CA ARG A 23 -2.00 16.33 2.33
C ARG A 23 -2.10 16.00 3.81
N SER A 24 -1.91 17.00 4.66
CA SER A 24 -2.02 16.84 6.11
C SER A 24 -3.38 16.28 6.50
N HIS A 25 -3.44 14.99 6.86
CA HIS A 25 -4.58 14.39 7.55
C HIS A 25 -4.10 13.48 8.70
N HIS A 26 -4.97 13.40 9.71
CA HIS A 26 -4.67 13.10 11.10
C HIS A 26 -3.74 11.91 11.40
N ARG A 27 -2.78 12.23 12.28
CA ARG A 27 -1.82 11.39 13.01
C ARG A 27 -2.31 9.96 13.35
N SER A 28 -1.82 8.97 12.61
CA SER A 28 -1.56 7.63 13.15
C SER A 28 -0.07 7.34 13.08
N LYS A 29 0.55 6.94 14.20
CA LYS A 29 2.00 6.68 14.28
C LYS A 29 2.48 5.67 13.23
N TYR A 30 1.63 4.69 12.90
CA TYR A 30 1.88 3.70 11.86
C TYR A 30 1.98 4.33 10.46
N ILE A 31 1.09 5.27 10.13
CA ILE A 31 1.08 5.98 8.85
C ILE A 31 2.34 6.83 8.71
N LEU A 32 2.76 7.54 9.77
CA LEU A 32 3.94 8.41 9.74
C LEU A 32 5.24 7.67 9.40
N ARG A 33 5.45 6.46 9.95
CA ARG A 33 6.68 5.68 9.68
C ARG A 33 6.76 5.21 8.23
N HIS A 34 5.68 4.64 7.72
CA HIS A 34 5.62 4.15 6.33
C HIS A 34 5.65 5.31 5.33
N TYR A 35 5.02 6.43 5.68
CA TYR A 35 4.99 7.64 4.86
C TYR A 35 6.39 8.22 4.62
N HIS A 36 7.20 8.38 5.67
CA HIS A 36 8.54 8.96 5.50
C HIS A 36 9.42 8.09 4.59
N LEU A 37 9.35 6.77 4.76
CA LEU A 37 10.10 5.82 3.93
C LEU A 37 9.64 5.84 2.47
N LEU A 38 8.33 5.77 2.23
CA LEU A 38 7.78 5.79 0.87
C LEU A 38 8.08 7.11 0.16
N ARG A 39 8.03 8.23 0.88
CA ARG A 39 8.35 9.54 0.32
C ARG A 39 9.82 9.63 -0.11
N GLU A 40 10.74 9.10 0.69
CA GLU A 40 12.17 9.08 0.34
C GLU A 40 12.39 8.24 -0.93
N MET A 41 11.81 7.03 -0.99
CA MET A 41 11.94 6.14 -2.15
C MET A 41 11.30 6.70 -3.42
N VAL A 42 10.14 7.35 -3.31
CA VAL A 42 9.47 8.02 -4.45
C VAL A 42 10.26 9.25 -4.88
N SER A 43 10.84 10.00 -3.93
CA SER A 43 11.65 11.20 -4.23
C SER A 43 12.98 10.86 -4.90
N THR A 44 13.60 9.73 -4.55
CA THR A 44 14.83 9.24 -5.20
C THR A 44 14.54 8.68 -6.60
N GLY A 45 13.27 8.38 -6.90
CA GLY A 45 12.85 7.78 -8.17
C GLY A 45 13.05 6.26 -8.21
N ASP A 46 13.45 5.66 -7.10
CA ASP A 46 13.64 4.21 -6.96
C ASP A 46 12.30 3.46 -6.96
N VAL A 47 11.21 4.14 -6.57
CA VAL A 47 9.86 3.57 -6.45
C VAL A 47 8.83 4.45 -7.13
N ARG A 48 7.93 3.83 -7.90
CA ARG A 48 6.71 4.45 -8.44
C ARG A 48 5.48 3.80 -7.82
N MET A 49 4.52 4.60 -7.38
CA MET A 49 3.23 4.05 -6.90
C MET A 49 2.13 4.21 -7.92
N ASP A 50 1.52 3.08 -8.26
CA ASP A 50 0.41 2.95 -9.21
C ASP A 50 -0.83 2.38 -8.54
N ARG A 51 -1.99 2.80 -9.06
CA ARG A 51 -3.28 2.37 -8.54
C ARG A 51 -3.65 1.01 -9.13
N ILE A 52 -4.10 0.10 -8.28
CA ILE A 52 -4.75 -1.16 -8.68
C ILE A 52 -6.18 -1.21 -8.12
N SER A 53 -7.08 -1.93 -8.78
CA SER A 53 -8.40 -2.18 -8.19
C SER A 53 -8.27 -3.23 -7.07
N SER A 54 -9.12 -3.14 -6.04
CA SER A 54 -9.12 -4.13 -4.95
C SER A 54 -9.43 -5.55 -5.47
N ALA A 55 -10.20 -5.67 -6.55
CA ALA A 55 -10.48 -6.95 -7.22
C ALA A 55 -9.25 -7.56 -7.90
N GLU A 56 -8.32 -6.73 -8.38
CA GLU A 56 -7.06 -7.15 -9.01
C GLU A 56 -5.90 -7.20 -7.99
N ASN A 57 -6.11 -6.69 -6.79
CA ASN A 57 -5.13 -6.73 -5.71
C ASN A 57 -5.00 -8.15 -5.15
N THR A 58 -4.05 -8.93 -5.67
CA THR A 58 -3.80 -10.31 -5.23
C THR A 58 -3.37 -10.39 -3.74
N ALA A 59 -2.93 -9.28 -3.14
CA ALA A 59 -2.63 -9.22 -1.72
C ALA A 59 -3.87 -9.06 -0.83
N ASP A 60 -5.00 -8.58 -1.38
CA ASP A 60 -6.23 -8.36 -0.60
C ASP A 60 -6.73 -9.65 0.10
N PRO A 61 -6.82 -10.82 -0.57
CA PRO A 61 -7.12 -12.09 0.09
C PRO A 61 -6.13 -12.48 1.21
N LEU A 62 -4.87 -12.06 1.12
CA LEU A 62 -3.83 -12.34 2.12
C LEU A 62 -3.90 -11.40 3.33
N THR A 63 -4.47 -10.20 3.14
CA THR A 63 -4.71 -9.24 4.23
C THR A 63 -6.05 -9.45 4.92
N LYS A 64 -6.97 -10.18 4.28
CA LYS A 64 -8.27 -10.51 4.86
C LYS A 64 -8.09 -11.55 5.97
N PRO A 65 -8.78 -11.37 7.11
CA PRO A 65 -8.81 -12.40 8.14
C PRO A 65 -9.37 -13.68 7.53
N VAL A 66 -8.72 -14.81 7.83
CA VAL A 66 -9.29 -16.11 7.50
C VAL A 66 -10.66 -16.19 8.15
N ALA A 67 -11.71 -16.36 7.33
CA ALA A 67 -13.03 -16.61 7.87
C ALA A 67 -12.93 -17.87 8.74
N ASN A 68 -13.32 -17.76 10.01
CA ASN A 68 -13.40 -18.92 10.89
C ASN A 68 -14.41 -19.88 10.28
N CYS A 69 -13.92 -20.86 9.53
CA CYS A 69 -14.73 -21.97 9.06
C CYS A 69 -15.13 -22.73 10.33
N SER A 70 -16.35 -22.49 10.83
CA SER A 70 -16.94 -23.33 11.86
C SER A 70 -17.07 -24.71 11.24
N TYR A 71 -16.12 -25.58 11.52
CA TYR A 71 -16.17 -26.98 11.15
C TYR A 71 -17.35 -27.58 11.92
N SER A 72 -18.52 -27.66 11.28
CA SER A 72 -19.58 -28.51 11.79
C SER A 72 -19.17 -29.95 11.48
N ALA A 73 -18.48 -30.57 12.42
CA ALA A 73 -18.26 -32.01 12.40
C ALA A 73 -19.65 -32.67 12.30
N SER A 74 -19.89 -33.33 11.17
CA SER A 74 -21.03 -34.24 10.97
C SER A 74 -20.64 -35.63 11.47
#